data_AF-A0A162ABA7-F1
#
_entry.id   AF-A0A162ABA7-F1
#
_cell.length_a   1.000
_cell.length_b   1.000
_cell.length_c   1.000
_cell.angle_alpha   90.00
_cell.angle_beta   90.00
_cell.angle_gamma   90.00
#
_symmetry.space_group_name_H-M   'P 1'
#
loop_
_entity.id
_entity.type
_entity.pdbx_description
1 polymer ?
#
loop_
_entity_poly.entity_id
_entity_poly.type
_entity_poly.pdbx_seq_one_letter_code
_entity_poly.pdbx_strand_id
1 'polypeptide(L)'
;MREWIIGAFINILGSIAINFGTNLLKLGHDERERHPVLGGDGLNGKTVLRPIFHFQTWRIGIFLFAFGNCLNFVSFGYAAQSLLAALGSIQFLSNLVFAYYVLNKTVPVKVLGATAFIILGNIFLVSFGNHQSPVYTPEQLTEKFSNIAFLLYCLILVIVVAVHHYIYRIGEVLLAVTGHDMKVYWVVLLPFSYAVVSGAVGSCSVLFAKSLL
;
A
#
# COMPACT_ATOMS: atom_id res chain seq x y z
N MET A 1 2.68 -29.41 5.01
CA MET A 1 1.27 -28.95 5.10
C MET A 1 1.00 -27.90 6.19
N ARG A 2 1.80 -27.76 7.25
CA ARG A 2 1.50 -26.80 8.36
C ARG A 2 2.13 -25.40 8.18
N GLU A 3 3.21 -25.30 7.42
CA GLU A 3 4.01 -24.06 7.28
C GLU A 3 3.26 -22.93 6.56
N TRP A 4 2.52 -23.24 5.51
CA TRP A 4 1.74 -22.21 4.79
C TRP A 4 0.64 -21.60 5.67
N ILE A 5 0.08 -22.35 6.64
CA ILE A 5 -0.91 -21.85 7.61
C ILE A 5 -0.25 -20.84 8.55
N ILE A 6 0.98 -21.13 8.98
CA ILE A 6 1.78 -20.20 9.80
C ILE A 6 2.05 -18.92 9.01
N GLY A 7 2.47 -19.04 7.75
CA GLY A 7 2.64 -17.90 6.84
C GLY A 7 1.37 -17.08 6.66
N ALA A 8 0.24 -17.75 6.44
CA ALA A 8 -1.08 -17.11 6.30
C ALA A 8 -1.47 -16.33 7.56
N PHE A 9 -1.31 -16.92 8.74
CA PHE A 9 -1.64 -16.27 10.01
C PHE A 9 -0.75 -15.04 10.28
N ILE A 10 0.56 -15.17 10.06
CA ILE A 10 1.51 -14.06 10.18
C ILE A 10 1.15 -12.94 9.20
N ASN A 11 0.80 -13.28 7.96
CA ASN A 11 0.42 -12.30 6.94
C ASN A 11 -0.87 -11.55 7.28
N ILE A 12 -1.88 -12.25 7.81
CA ILE A 12 -3.13 -11.63 8.27
C ILE A 12 -2.84 -10.64 9.39
N LEU A 13 -2.10 -11.05 10.42
CA LEU A 13 -1.71 -10.17 11.52
C LEU A 13 -0.89 -8.96 11.03
N GLY A 14 0.07 -9.20 10.15
CA GLY A 14 0.89 -8.16 9.54
C GLY A 14 0.05 -7.16 8.74
N SER A 15 -0.87 -7.65 7.91
CA SER A 15 -1.77 -6.80 7.11
C SER A 15 -2.68 -5.96 8.00
N ILE A 16 -3.30 -6.56 9.03
CA ILE A 16 -4.11 -5.83 10.01
C ILE A 16 -3.27 -4.73 10.68
N ALA A 17 -2.06 -5.05 11.14
CA ALA A 17 -1.16 -4.08 11.77
C ALA A 17 -0.74 -2.95 10.81
N ILE A 18 -0.46 -3.25 9.55
CA ILE A 18 -0.19 -2.25 8.50
C ILE A 18 -1.41 -1.35 8.34
N ASN A 19 -2.64 -1.91 8.28
CA ASN A 19 -3.86 -1.11 8.14
C ASN A 19 -4.08 -0.16 9.29
N PHE A 20 -4.00 -0.65 10.52
CA PHE A 20 -4.12 0.20 11.70
C PHE A 20 -3.02 1.24 11.73
N GLY A 21 -1.78 0.86 11.39
CA GLY A 21 -0.64 1.77 11.30
C GLY A 21 -0.88 2.92 10.32
N THR A 22 -1.25 2.63 9.06
CA THR A 22 -1.51 3.67 8.05
C THR A 22 -2.69 4.56 8.40
N ASN A 23 -3.73 3.99 9.00
CA ASN A 23 -4.89 4.72 9.46
C ASN A 23 -4.59 5.64 10.64
N LEU A 24 -3.75 5.22 11.60
CA LEU A 24 -3.27 6.06 12.69
C LEU A 24 -2.30 7.15 12.20
N LEU A 25 -1.45 6.84 11.23
CA LEU A 25 -0.60 7.83 10.58
C LEU A 25 -1.47 8.94 9.95
N LYS A 26 -2.51 8.54 9.21
CA LYS A 26 -3.49 9.48 8.64
C LYS A 26 -4.18 10.32 9.71
N LEU A 27 -4.64 9.69 10.80
CA LEU A 27 -5.25 10.41 11.92
C LEU A 27 -4.28 11.42 12.56
N GLY A 28 -3.01 11.07 12.72
CA GLY A 28 -1.99 11.98 13.23
C GLY A 28 -1.72 13.17 12.29
N HIS A 29 -1.83 12.98 10.98
CA HIS A 29 -1.78 14.08 10.01
C HIS A 29 -3.01 15.00 10.12
N ASP A 30 -4.22 14.42 10.19
CA ASP A 30 -5.46 15.18 10.38
C ASP A 30 -5.44 15.98 11.71
N GLU A 31 -4.91 15.40 12.79
CA GLU A 31 -4.76 16.04 14.10
C GLU A 31 -3.78 17.23 14.05
N ARG A 32 -2.68 17.08 13.31
CA ARG A 32 -1.71 18.15 13.07
C ARG A 32 -2.32 19.34 12.33
N GLU A 33 -3.17 19.09 11.34
CA GLU A 33 -3.85 20.14 10.58
C GLU A 33 -4.89 20.90 11.42
N ARG A 34 -5.48 20.24 12.43
CA ARG A 34 -6.46 20.85 13.34
C ARG A 34 -5.84 21.69 14.45
N HIS A 35 -4.56 21.53 14.74
CA HIS A 35 -3.83 22.32 15.74
C HIS A 35 -2.74 23.20 15.11
N PRO A 36 -3.10 24.19 14.25
CA PRO A 36 -2.16 25.20 13.82
C PRO A 36 -1.76 26.05 15.03
N VAL A 37 -0.47 26.10 15.35
CA VAL A 37 0.02 27.06 16.34
C VAL A 37 0.03 28.43 15.66
N LEU A 38 -0.80 29.36 16.15
CA LEU A 38 -0.67 30.77 15.84
C LEU A 38 0.70 31.22 16.35
N GLY A 39 1.63 31.47 15.43
CA GLY A 39 2.91 32.09 15.77
C GLY A 39 2.61 33.48 16.34
N GLY A 40 2.86 33.65 17.64
CA GLY A 40 2.87 34.96 18.26
C GLY A 40 4.08 35.74 17.75
N ASP A 41 3.91 36.44 16.63
CA ASP A 41 4.56 37.72 16.40
C ASP A 41 3.79 38.50 15.34
N GLY A 42 3.43 39.74 15.70
CA GLY A 42 2.73 40.65 14.81
C GLY A 42 3.50 40.85 13.51
N LEU A 43 2.75 40.96 12.41
CA LEU A 43 3.15 41.40 11.07
C LEU A 43 3.54 40.36 10.00
N ASN A 44 3.61 39.05 10.27
CA ASN A 44 3.68 38.05 9.19
C ASN A 44 3.17 36.69 9.66
N GLY A 45 1.86 36.45 9.49
CA GLY A 45 1.17 35.21 9.90
C GLY A 45 1.64 33.96 9.15
N LYS A 46 2.83 33.44 9.47
CA LYS A 46 3.29 32.12 9.05
C LYS A 46 2.81 31.11 10.06
N THR A 47 1.84 30.29 9.67
CA THR A 47 1.33 29.15 10.46
C THR A 47 2.47 28.14 10.67
N VAL A 48 2.96 27.99 11.90
CA VAL A 48 4.00 26.99 12.21
C VAL A 48 3.31 25.73 12.72
N LEU A 49 3.30 24.67 11.91
CA LEU A 49 2.78 23.36 12.32
C LEU A 49 3.80 22.65 13.22
N ARG A 50 3.37 22.08 14.35
CA ARG A 50 4.25 21.27 15.20
C ARG A 50 4.84 20.07 14.42
N PRO A 51 6.05 19.61 14.78
CA PRO A 51 6.64 18.41 14.20
C PRO A 51 5.71 17.20 14.39
N ILE A 52 5.54 16.41 13.33
CA ILE A 52 4.61 15.27 13.31
C ILE A 52 4.97 14.22 14.38
N PHE A 53 6.26 14.10 14.72
CA PHE A 53 6.78 13.22 15.78
C PHE A 53 6.21 13.50 17.17
N HIS A 54 5.61 14.68 17.39
CA HIS A 54 5.05 15.05 18.70
C HIS A 54 3.69 14.40 18.97
N PHE A 55 2.99 13.92 17.94
CA PHE A 55 1.68 13.27 18.05
C PHE A 55 1.86 11.78 18.38
N GLN A 56 1.31 11.34 19.51
CA GLN A 56 1.39 9.95 19.96
C GLN A 56 0.75 8.99 18.95
N THR A 57 -0.37 9.40 18.36
CA THR A 57 -1.09 8.68 17.30
C THR A 57 -0.18 8.34 16.12
N TRP A 58 0.65 9.30 15.69
CA TRP A 58 1.59 9.11 14.59
C TRP A 58 2.74 8.17 14.98
N ARG A 59 3.28 8.30 16.20
CA ARG A 59 4.36 7.43 16.71
C ARG A 59 3.92 5.96 16.81
N ILE A 60 2.71 5.72 17.31
CA ILE A 60 2.13 4.38 17.37
C ILE A 60 1.85 3.88 15.95
N GLY A 61 1.34 4.76 15.08
CA GLY A 61 1.09 4.44 13.68
C GLY A 61 2.34 3.98 12.93
N ILE A 62 3.46 4.70 13.04
CA ILE A 62 4.71 4.33 12.36
C ILE A 62 5.28 3.02 12.91
N PHE A 63 5.18 2.79 14.22
CA PHE A 63 5.62 1.54 14.84
C PHE A 63 4.81 0.34 14.34
N LEU A 64 3.47 0.43 14.37
CA LEU A 64 2.59 -0.64 13.88
C LEU A 64 2.77 -0.89 12.38
N PHE A 65 2.95 0.17 11.60
CA PHE A 65 3.25 0.07 10.18
C PHE A 65 4.56 -0.68 9.92
N ALA A 66 5.64 -0.29 10.59
CA ALA A 66 6.95 -0.95 10.44
C ALA A 66 6.88 -2.42 10.89
N PHE A 67 6.30 -2.67 12.08
CA PHE A 67 6.14 -4.01 12.63
C PHE A 67 5.31 -4.92 11.72
N GLY A 68 4.18 -4.42 11.21
CA GLY A 68 3.33 -5.17 10.29
C GLY A 68 4.04 -5.52 8.97
N ASN A 69 4.88 -4.62 8.44
CA ASN A 69 5.70 -4.91 7.26
C ASN A 69 6.78 -5.98 7.55
N CYS A 70 7.38 -5.99 8.74
CA CYS A 70 8.30 -7.06 9.15
C CYS A 70 7.59 -8.42 9.19
N LEU A 71 6.38 -8.49 9.78
CA LEU A 71 5.58 -9.71 9.77
C LEU A 71 5.24 -10.17 8.35
N ASN A 72 4.84 -9.23 7.48
CA ASN A 72 4.53 -9.54 6.09
C ASN A 72 5.75 -10.09 5.35
N PHE A 73 6.93 -9.50 5.55
CA PHE A 73 8.19 -10.01 5.00
C PHE A 73 8.49 -11.44 5.47
N VAL A 74 8.36 -11.72 6.76
CA VAL A 74 8.53 -13.10 7.31
C VAL A 74 7.55 -14.07 6.66
N SER A 75 6.31 -13.65 6.40
CA SER A 75 5.29 -14.50 5.79
C SER A 75 5.66 -14.96 4.38
N PHE A 76 6.47 -14.20 3.63
CA PHE A 76 6.91 -14.54 2.27
C PHE A 76 7.74 -15.83 2.21
N GLY A 77 8.41 -16.20 3.30
CA GLY A 77 9.19 -17.44 3.38
C GLY A 77 8.32 -18.69 3.58
N TYR A 78 7.08 -18.54 4.05
CA TYR A 78 6.24 -19.67 4.45
C TYR A 78 5.10 -20.00 3.48
N ALA A 79 4.67 -19.03 2.66
CA ALA A 79 3.51 -19.19 1.79
C ALA A 79 3.69 -18.57 0.39
N ALA A 80 2.83 -19.01 -0.55
CA ALA A 80 2.89 -18.54 -1.93
C ALA A 80 2.46 -17.07 -2.00
N GLN A 81 3.17 -16.26 -2.80
CA GLN A 81 2.89 -14.83 -2.88
C GLN A 81 1.47 -14.54 -3.37
N SER A 82 0.93 -15.35 -4.28
CA SER A 82 -0.46 -15.24 -4.75
C SER A 82 -1.48 -15.44 -3.63
N LEU A 83 -1.22 -16.39 -2.73
CA LEU A 83 -2.06 -16.62 -1.54
C LEU A 83 -1.95 -15.44 -0.56
N LEU A 84 -0.73 -14.98 -0.28
CA LEU A 84 -0.48 -13.86 0.63
C LEU A 84 -1.08 -12.54 0.11
N ALA A 85 -0.98 -12.29 -1.18
CA ALA A 85 -1.60 -11.13 -1.84
C ALA A 85 -3.12 -11.13 -1.67
N ALA A 86 -3.76 -12.31 -1.74
CA ALA A 86 -5.19 -12.44 -1.49
C ALA A 86 -5.53 -12.20 -0.02
N LEU A 87 -4.80 -12.83 0.91
CA LEU A 87 -5.02 -12.63 2.35
C LEU A 87 -4.86 -11.16 2.79
N GLY A 88 -4.01 -10.39 2.09
CA GLY A 88 -3.88 -8.94 2.27
C GLY A 88 -5.19 -8.16 2.09
N SER A 89 -6.21 -8.71 1.45
CA SER A 89 -7.55 -8.10 1.37
C SER A 89 -8.26 -7.94 2.72
N ILE A 90 -7.81 -8.62 3.79
CA ILE A 90 -8.29 -8.41 5.17
C ILE A 90 -8.15 -6.94 5.61
N GLN A 91 -7.25 -6.20 4.95
CA GLN A 91 -7.10 -4.76 5.03
C GLN A 91 -8.43 -4.02 4.85
N PHE A 92 -9.31 -4.46 3.92
CA PHE A 92 -10.60 -3.82 3.69
C PHE A 92 -11.53 -3.96 4.90
N LEU A 93 -11.53 -5.13 5.54
CA LEU A 93 -12.32 -5.38 6.74
C LEU A 93 -11.77 -4.60 7.95
N SER A 94 -10.44 -4.56 8.09
CA SER A 94 -9.77 -3.79 9.13
C SER A 94 -10.03 -2.28 8.98
N ASN A 95 -10.04 -1.79 7.75
CA ASN A 95 -10.32 -0.39 7.45
C ASN A 95 -11.77 -0.02 7.78
N LEU A 96 -12.71 -0.95 7.56
CA LEU A 96 -14.10 -0.80 7.95
C LEU A 96 -14.25 -0.66 9.48
N VAL A 97 -13.58 -1.55 10.23
CA VAL A 97 -13.53 -1.50 11.69
C VAL A 97 -12.93 -0.19 12.17
N PHE A 98 -11.82 0.25 11.58
CA PHE A 98 -11.18 1.52 11.92
C PHE A 98 -12.10 2.72 11.65
N ALA A 99 -12.73 2.78 10.47
CA ALA A 99 -13.62 3.88 10.10
C ALA A 99 -14.82 4.00 11.05
N TYR A 100 -15.36 2.87 11.49
CA TYR A 100 -16.48 2.83 12.41
C TYR A 100 -16.07 3.17 13.85
N TYR A 101 -15.07 2.48 14.41
CA TYR A 101 -14.71 2.61 15.83
C TYR A 101 -13.82 3.81 16.14
N VAL A 102 -12.84 4.12 15.28
CA VAL A 102 -11.85 5.18 15.55
C VAL A 102 -12.33 6.53 15.01
N LEU A 103 -12.93 6.52 13.82
CA LEU A 103 -13.40 7.75 13.17
C LEU A 103 -14.86 8.09 13.48
N ASN A 104 -15.61 7.19 14.14
CA ASN A 104 -17.06 7.33 14.38
C ASN A 104 -17.86 7.68 13.13
N LYS A 105 -17.44 7.18 11.95
CA LYS A 105 -18.15 7.40 10.69
C LYS A 105 -19.12 6.26 10.40
N THR A 106 -20.31 6.62 9.91
CA THR A 106 -21.26 5.64 9.42
C THR A 106 -20.76 5.01 8.14
N VAL A 107 -20.80 3.68 8.08
CA VAL A 107 -20.36 2.94 6.90
C VAL A 107 -21.55 2.78 5.97
N PRO A 108 -21.47 3.25 4.71
CA PRO A 108 -22.55 3.05 3.75
C PRO A 108 -22.70 1.57 3.39
N VAL A 109 -23.95 1.12 3.20
CA VAL A 109 -24.30 -0.28 2.85
C VAL A 109 -23.56 -0.77 1.59
N LYS A 110 -23.28 0.12 0.64
CA LYS A 110 -22.48 -0.19 -0.56
C LYS A 110 -21.08 -0.71 -0.23
N VAL A 111 -20.42 -0.15 0.80
CA VAL A 111 -19.08 -0.57 1.24
C VAL A 111 -19.14 -1.93 1.94
N LEU A 112 -20.19 -2.18 2.73
CA LEU A 112 -20.46 -3.50 3.32
C LEU A 112 -20.65 -4.57 2.24
N GLY A 113 -21.46 -4.30 1.22
CA GLY A 113 -21.68 -5.21 0.09
C GLY A 113 -20.39 -5.50 -0.69
N ALA A 114 -19.61 -4.46 -1.00
CA ALA A 114 -18.31 -4.62 -1.66
C ALA A 114 -17.33 -5.45 -0.82
N THR A 115 -17.27 -5.20 0.49
CA THR A 115 -16.41 -5.94 1.42
C THR A 115 -16.83 -7.42 1.49
N ALA A 116 -18.14 -7.71 1.53
CA ALA A 116 -18.63 -9.09 1.50
C ALA A 116 -18.24 -9.82 0.22
N PHE A 117 -18.32 -9.15 -0.94
CA PHE A 117 -17.89 -9.73 -2.21
C PHE A 117 -16.37 -9.99 -2.25
N ILE A 118 -15.57 -9.09 -1.68
CA ILE A 118 -14.13 -9.29 -1.52
C ILE A 118 -13.86 -10.52 -0.65
N ILE A 119 -14.48 -10.63 0.53
CA ILE A 119 -14.30 -11.79 1.42
C ILE A 119 -14.64 -13.09 0.68
N LEU A 120 -15.76 -13.11 -0.04
CA LEU A 120 -16.17 -14.26 -0.83
C LEU A 120 -15.11 -14.64 -1.88
N GLY A 121 -14.60 -13.67 -2.65
CA GLY A 121 -13.52 -13.88 -3.61
C GLY A 121 -12.25 -14.46 -2.98
N ASN A 122 -11.90 -14.04 -1.77
CA ASN A 122 -10.76 -14.60 -1.05
C ASN A 122 -10.99 -16.02 -0.57
N ILE A 123 -12.21 -16.38 -0.14
CA ILE A 123 -12.54 -17.76 0.20
C ILE A 123 -12.30 -18.66 -1.01
N PHE A 124 -12.73 -18.25 -2.21
CA PHE A 124 -12.44 -18.97 -3.44
C PHE A 124 -10.94 -19.04 -3.73
N LEU A 125 -10.21 -17.93 -3.61
CA LEU A 125 -8.78 -17.91 -3.88
C LEU A 125 -7.98 -18.77 -2.91
N VAL A 126 -8.31 -18.77 -1.62
CA VAL A 126 -7.67 -19.64 -0.63
C VAL A 126 -8.05 -21.10 -0.89
N SER A 127 -9.30 -21.40 -1.22
CA SER A 127 -9.76 -22.79 -1.43
C SER A 127 -9.15 -23.44 -2.68
N PHE A 128 -9.04 -22.67 -3.78
CA PHE A 128 -8.60 -23.18 -5.09
C PHE A 128 -7.21 -22.68 -5.51
N GLY A 129 -6.59 -21.81 -4.72
CA GLY A 129 -5.30 -21.22 -5.00
C GLY A 129 -4.18 -22.26 -4.93
N ASN A 130 -3.07 -21.95 -5.62
CA ASN A 130 -1.89 -22.79 -5.50
C ASN A 130 -1.26 -22.59 -4.11
N HIS A 131 -1.20 -23.65 -3.32
CA HIS A 131 -0.63 -23.65 -1.97
C HIS A 131 0.87 -23.96 -1.96
N GLN A 132 1.44 -24.30 -3.11
CA GLN A 132 2.85 -24.65 -3.21
C GLN A 132 3.72 -23.39 -3.34
N SER A 133 4.68 -23.23 -2.42
CA SER A 133 5.85 -22.39 -2.62
C SER A 133 7.02 -23.28 -2.97
N PRO A 134 7.29 -23.54 -4.25
CA PRO A 134 8.53 -24.20 -4.64
C PRO A 134 9.70 -23.33 -4.18
N VAL A 135 10.59 -23.91 -3.39
CA VAL A 135 11.89 -23.31 -3.06
C VAL A 135 12.77 -23.48 -4.28
N TYR A 136 13.17 -22.36 -4.88
CA TYR A 136 14.02 -22.37 -6.07
C TYR A 136 15.48 -22.23 -5.65
N THR A 137 16.35 -23.02 -6.27
CA THR A 137 17.80 -22.87 -6.10
C THR A 137 18.31 -21.62 -6.84
N PRO A 138 19.45 -21.03 -6.44
CA PRO A 138 20.03 -19.86 -7.11
C PRO A 138 20.17 -20.03 -8.63
N GLU A 139 20.57 -21.22 -9.08
CA GLU A 139 20.76 -21.56 -10.49
C GLU A 139 19.43 -21.53 -11.25
N GLN A 140 18.35 -22.06 -10.65
CA GLN A 140 17.00 -22.02 -11.21
C GLN A 140 16.44 -20.59 -11.23
N LEU A 141 16.79 -19.76 -10.25
CA LEU A 141 16.45 -18.34 -10.25
C LEU A 141 17.12 -17.63 -11.43
N THR A 142 18.42 -17.84 -11.64
CA THR A 142 19.16 -17.25 -12.76
C THR A 142 18.55 -17.65 -14.09
N GLU A 143 18.21 -18.93 -14.29
CA GLU A 143 17.53 -19.38 -15.52
C GLU A 143 16.19 -18.66 -15.75
N LYS A 144 15.42 -18.46 -14.68
CA LYS A 144 14.12 -17.77 -14.74
C LYS A 144 14.25 -16.27 -15.01
N PHE A 145 15.26 -15.64 -14.42
CA PHE A 145 15.58 -14.23 -14.66
C PHE A 145 16.18 -13.98 -16.05
N SER A 146 16.92 -14.95 -16.60
CA SER A 146 17.48 -14.90 -17.95
C SER A 146 16.46 -15.26 -19.04
N ASN A 147 15.24 -15.68 -18.67
CA ASN A 147 14.20 -16.00 -19.64
C ASN A 147 13.79 -14.75 -20.44
N ILE A 148 13.74 -14.88 -21.76
CA ILE A 148 13.37 -13.78 -22.68
C ILE A 148 12.02 -13.16 -22.33
N ALA A 149 11.03 -13.96 -21.91
CA ALA A 149 9.72 -13.45 -21.50
C ALA A 149 9.81 -12.55 -20.26
N PHE A 150 10.68 -12.90 -19.30
CA PHE A 150 10.92 -12.08 -18.12
C PHE A 150 11.66 -10.78 -18.47
N LEU A 151 12.67 -10.85 -19.34
CA LEU A 151 13.39 -9.65 -19.82
C LEU A 151 12.47 -8.69 -20.58
N LEU A 152 11.59 -9.21 -21.44
CA LEU A 152 10.58 -8.41 -22.13
C LEU A 152 9.59 -7.79 -21.14
N TYR A 153 9.15 -8.54 -20.13
CA TYR A 153 8.32 -8.02 -19.05
C TYR A 153 9.02 -6.85 -18.32
N CYS A 154 10.29 -7.00 -17.94
CA CYS A 154 11.06 -5.93 -17.31
C CYS A 154 11.19 -4.70 -18.21
N LEU A 155 11.48 -4.89 -19.50
CA LEU A 155 11.57 -3.79 -20.47
C LEU A 155 10.25 -3.03 -20.57
N ILE A 156 9.13 -3.75 -20.72
CA ILE A 156 7.79 -3.17 -20.75
C ILE A 156 7.51 -2.41 -19.45
N LEU A 157 7.86 -2.98 -18.30
CA LEU A 157 7.64 -2.36 -17.00
C LEU A 157 8.44 -1.06 -16.84
N VAL A 158 9.69 -1.02 -17.30
CA VAL A 158 10.51 0.21 -17.34
C VAL A 158 9.88 1.26 -18.25
N ILE A 159 9.40 0.87 -19.44
CA ILE A 159 8.72 1.79 -20.36
C ILE A 159 7.46 2.35 -19.72
N VAL A 160 6.63 1.51 -19.12
CA VAL A 160 5.39 1.94 -18.43
C VAL A 160 5.71 2.93 -17.30
N VAL A 161 6.72 2.64 -16.48
CA VAL A 161 7.17 3.53 -15.41
C VAL A 161 7.68 4.85 -15.98
N ALA A 162 8.52 4.83 -17.01
CA ALA A 162 9.08 6.03 -17.63
C ALA A 162 7.98 6.92 -18.22
N VAL A 163 7.03 6.33 -18.95
CA VAL A 163 5.88 7.05 -19.54
C VAL A 163 5.00 7.67 -18.45
N HIS A 164 4.61 6.91 -17.44
CA HIS A 164 3.75 7.45 -16.37
C HIS A 164 4.48 8.47 -15.50
N HIS A 165 5.78 8.30 -15.26
CA HIS A 165 6.59 9.29 -14.56
C HIS A 165 6.70 10.58 -15.36
N TYR A 166 6.88 10.50 -16.68
CA TYR A 166 6.88 11.66 -17.57
C TYR A 166 5.52 12.38 -17.56
N ILE A 167 4.42 11.64 -17.68
CA ILE A 167 3.05 12.18 -17.57
C ILE A 167 2.83 12.86 -16.23
N TYR A 168 3.27 12.24 -15.13
CA TYR A 168 3.17 12.82 -13.79
C TYR A 168 3.91 14.15 -13.69
N ARG A 169 5.16 14.22 -14.18
CA ARG A 169 5.98 15.44 -14.15
C ARG A 169 5.40 16.56 -15.00
N ILE A 170 4.88 16.26 -16.19
CA ILE A 170 4.19 17.25 -17.02
C ILE A 170 2.91 17.71 -16.33
N GLY A 171 2.14 16.78 -15.77
CA GLY A 171 0.90 17.08 -15.08
C GLY A 171 1.09 18.06 -13.93
N GLU A 172 2.14 17.89 -13.11
CA GLU A 172 2.47 18.83 -12.03
C GLU A 172 2.74 20.24 -12.56
N VAL A 173 3.55 20.36 -13.63
CA VAL A 173 3.89 21.66 -14.22
C VAL A 173 2.66 22.31 -14.86
N LEU A 174 1.84 21.54 -15.57
CA LEU A 174 0.66 22.06 -16.25
C LEU A 174 -0.42 22.50 -15.26
N LEU A 175 -0.61 21.77 -14.15
CA LEU A 175 -1.52 22.17 -13.07
C LEU A 175 -1.08 23.45 -12.36
N ALA A 176 0.24 23.71 -12.29
CA ALA A 176 0.76 24.94 -11.73
C ALA A 176 0.51 26.17 -12.63
N VAL A 177 0.32 25.97 -13.94
CA VAL A 177 0.24 27.05 -14.94
C VAL A 177 -1.16 27.26 -15.52
N THR A 178 -2.05 26.25 -15.55
CA THR A 178 -3.27 26.26 -16.39
C THR A 178 -4.58 26.55 -15.63
N GLY A 179 -5.51 27.25 -16.30
CA GLY A 179 -6.88 27.56 -15.84
C GLY A 179 -7.86 26.37 -15.76
N HIS A 180 -9.08 26.65 -15.30
CA HIS A 180 -10.02 25.70 -14.66
C HIS A 180 -10.39 24.44 -15.46
N ASP A 181 -10.44 24.49 -16.80
CA ASP A 181 -11.01 23.42 -17.65
C ASP A 181 -10.08 22.21 -17.85
N MET A 182 -8.77 22.44 -18.04
CA MET A 182 -7.80 21.34 -18.15
C MET A 182 -7.52 20.66 -16.79
N LYS A 183 -7.88 21.34 -15.69
CA LYS A 183 -7.63 20.90 -14.32
C LYS A 183 -8.34 19.58 -13.99
N VAL A 184 -9.53 19.35 -14.54
CA VAL A 184 -10.35 18.15 -14.25
C VAL A 184 -9.66 16.87 -14.72
N TYR A 185 -9.08 16.87 -15.92
CA TYR A 185 -8.35 15.71 -16.46
C TYR A 185 -7.11 15.38 -15.61
N TRP A 186 -6.32 16.40 -15.28
CA TRP A 186 -5.09 16.21 -14.53
C TRP A 186 -5.34 15.80 -13.07
N VAL A 187 -6.44 16.23 -12.45
CA VAL A 187 -6.82 15.81 -11.08
C VAL A 187 -7.05 14.29 -10.97
N VAL A 188 -7.50 13.63 -12.04
CA VAL A 188 -7.67 12.17 -12.06
C VAL A 188 -6.41 11.46 -12.55
N LEU A 189 -5.75 12.01 -13.58
CA LEU A 189 -4.61 11.37 -14.23
C LEU A 189 -3.34 11.36 -13.37
N LEU A 190 -3.11 12.37 -12.53
CA LEU A 190 -1.93 12.42 -11.65
C LEU A 190 -1.95 11.35 -10.56
N PRO A 191 -3.01 11.22 -9.73
CA PRO A 191 -3.07 10.16 -8.72
C PRO A 191 -2.96 8.77 -9.35
N PHE A 192 -3.57 8.59 -10.53
CA PHE A 192 -3.47 7.34 -11.28
C PHE A 192 -2.03 7.06 -11.72
N SER A 193 -1.36 8.03 -12.35
CA SER A 193 0.01 7.86 -12.84
C SER A 193 1.00 7.62 -11.70
N TYR A 194 0.83 8.33 -10.58
CA TYR A 194 1.58 8.09 -9.36
C TYR A 194 1.36 6.67 -8.82
N ALA A 195 0.10 6.21 -8.76
CA ALA A 195 -0.22 4.86 -8.31
C ALA A 195 0.38 3.78 -9.22
N VAL A 196 0.38 3.97 -10.54
CA VAL A 196 1.00 3.05 -11.50
C VAL A 196 2.51 2.95 -11.27
N VAL A 197 3.21 4.09 -11.16
CA VAL A 197 4.65 4.11 -10.92
C VAL A 197 4.98 3.49 -9.57
N SER A 198 4.30 3.91 -8.50
CA SER A 198 4.52 3.41 -7.15
C SER A 198 4.21 1.91 -7.05
N GLY A 199 3.16 1.43 -7.71
CA GLY A 199 2.78 0.03 -7.72
C GLY A 199 3.77 -0.83 -8.50
N ALA A 200 4.19 -0.37 -9.68
CA ALA A 200 5.17 -1.07 -10.51
C ALA A 200 6.51 -1.22 -9.77
N VAL A 201 7.07 -0.12 -9.26
CA VAL A 201 8.33 -0.14 -8.50
C VAL A 201 8.17 -0.91 -7.19
N GLY A 202 7.06 -0.72 -6.48
CA GLY A 202 6.77 -1.41 -5.22
C GLY A 202 6.67 -2.93 -5.38
N SER A 203 6.09 -3.43 -6.47
CA SER A 203 5.95 -4.86 -6.72
C SER A 203 7.29 -5.61 -6.84
N CYS A 204 8.33 -4.94 -7.36
CA CYS A 204 9.69 -5.49 -7.42
C CYS A 204 10.26 -5.79 -6.03
N SER A 205 9.89 -5.01 -5.00
CA SER A 205 10.36 -5.26 -3.63
C SER A 205 9.93 -6.63 -3.12
N VAL A 206 8.72 -7.07 -3.46
CA VAL A 206 8.19 -8.39 -3.06
C VAL A 206 8.91 -9.49 -3.82
N LEU A 207 9.18 -9.30 -5.11
CA LEU A 207 9.94 -10.26 -5.92
C LEU A 207 11.35 -10.47 -5.36
N PHE A 208 12.05 -9.38 -5.02
CA PHE A 208 13.39 -9.46 -4.44
C PHE A 208 13.37 -10.06 -3.04
N ALA A 209 12.40 -9.69 -2.20
CA ALA A 209 12.22 -10.29 -0.88
C ALA A 209 12.03 -11.82 -0.96
N LYS A 210 11.19 -12.29 -1.91
CA LYS A 210 10.99 -13.72 -2.21
C LYS A 210 12.24 -14.39 -2.78
N SER A 211 13.13 -13.66 -3.43
CA SER A 211 14.36 -14.21 -4.01
C SER A 211 15.47 -14.35 -2.96
N LEU A 212 15.34 -13.65 -1.83
CA LEU A 212 16.26 -13.65 -0.69
C LEU A 212 15.95 -14.76 0.34
N LEU A 213 14.72 -15.27 0.36
CA LEU A 213 14.20 -16.28 1.30
C LEU A 213 14.13 -17.65 0.64
#